data_AF-A0A2V7Q5C3-F1
#
_entry.id   AF-A0A2V7Q5C3-F1
#
_cell.length_a   1.000
_cell.length_b   1.000
_cell.length_c   1.000
_cell.angle_alpha   90.00
_cell.angle_beta   90.00
_cell.angle_gamma   90.00
#
_symmetry.space_group_name_H-M   'P 1'
#
loop_
_entity.id
_entity.type
_entity.pdbx_description
1 polymer ?
#
loop_
_entity_poly.entity_id
_entity_poly.type
_entity_poly.pdbx_seq_one_letter_code
_entity_poly.pdbx_strand_id
1 'polypeptide(L)'
;MSPSRRRPSTPRGSNGETTEREQAARLQTATYRISEAANAAEHLPELFRAIHGIISELMPARNLYIALYDAEAGLLSFPYWVDEHDPPPAAHKLERGLTEYVLRTGQPLLATPQVHEDLVRRGEADLIGAPSLDWIGVPLKAHDRTIGVLVAQTYTEGIRFGE
;
A
#
# COMPACT_ATOMS: atom_id res chain seq x y z
N MET A 1 21.63 -61.58 22.09
CA MET A 1 20.54 -61.06 21.21
C MET A 1 19.80 -59.99 22.00
N SER A 2 20.07 -58.72 21.70
CA SER A 2 19.43 -57.57 22.39
C SER A 2 18.35 -56.97 21.48
N PRO A 3 17.17 -56.59 22.00
CA PRO A 3 16.12 -56.02 21.17
C PRO A 3 16.35 -54.52 20.94
N SER A 4 16.22 -54.12 19.67
CA SER A 4 16.31 -52.75 19.18
C SER A 4 15.10 -51.92 19.63
N ARG A 5 15.33 -50.82 20.35
CA ARG A 5 14.33 -49.80 20.68
C ARG A 5 14.03 -48.95 19.44
N ARG A 6 12.76 -48.97 18.98
CA ARG A 6 12.23 -47.99 18.02
C ARG A 6 12.28 -46.58 18.64
N ARG A 7 12.87 -45.63 17.93
CA ARG A 7 12.73 -44.19 18.22
C ARG A 7 11.41 -43.69 17.65
N PRO A 8 10.65 -42.83 18.36
CA PRO A 8 9.50 -42.17 17.78
C PRO A 8 9.97 -41.06 16.83
N SER A 9 9.37 -41.03 15.64
CA SER A 9 9.49 -39.94 14.66
C SER A 9 8.69 -38.74 15.16
N THR A 10 9.36 -37.63 15.44
CA THR A 10 8.73 -36.32 15.65
C THR A 10 8.16 -35.82 14.32
N PRO A 11 6.87 -35.41 14.25
CA PRO A 11 6.36 -34.73 13.07
C PRO A 11 6.96 -33.31 13.06
N ARG A 12 7.73 -33.02 12.02
CA ARG A 12 8.36 -31.72 11.78
C ARG A 12 7.44 -30.93 10.84
N GLY A 13 6.38 -30.35 11.41
CA GLY A 13 5.45 -29.46 10.70
C GLY A 13 4.49 -28.87 11.71
N SER A 14 4.58 -27.57 11.99
CA SER A 14 3.58 -26.85 12.83
C SER A 14 3.77 -25.34 12.90
N ASN A 15 4.98 -24.80 12.74
CA ASN A 15 5.21 -23.37 13.05
C ASN A 15 4.96 -22.44 11.85
N GLY A 16 5.44 -22.76 10.65
CA GLY A 16 5.24 -21.90 9.46
C GLY A 16 3.78 -21.87 8.96
N GLU A 17 3.11 -23.02 8.97
CA GLU A 17 1.71 -23.13 8.51
C GLU A 17 0.72 -22.38 9.41
N THR A 18 1.05 -22.19 10.68
CA THR A 18 0.22 -21.44 11.63
C THR A 18 0.35 -19.93 11.36
N THR A 19 1.55 -19.43 11.09
CA THR A 19 1.81 -18.01 10.81
C THR A 19 1.19 -17.56 9.48
N GLU A 20 1.28 -18.38 8.43
CA GLU A 20 0.66 -18.07 7.13
C GLU A 20 -0.87 -18.05 7.22
N ARG A 21 -1.47 -18.99 7.96
CA ARG A 21 -2.93 -19.02 8.19
C ARG A 21 -3.39 -17.84 9.01
N GLU A 22 -2.66 -17.46 10.06
CA GLU A 22 -2.96 -16.28 10.85
C GLU A 22 -2.89 -15.01 10.00
N GLN A 23 -1.88 -14.88 9.15
CA GLN A 23 -1.74 -13.74 8.24
C GLN A 23 -2.88 -13.69 7.22
N ALA A 24 -3.23 -14.83 6.61
CA ALA A 24 -4.35 -14.91 5.69
C ALA A 24 -5.69 -14.53 6.37
N ALA A 25 -5.91 -14.98 7.61
CA ALA A 25 -7.09 -14.62 8.39
C ALA A 25 -7.16 -13.13 8.71
N ARG A 26 -6.01 -12.50 9.04
CA ARG A 26 -5.92 -11.04 9.26
C ARG A 26 -6.25 -10.27 7.98
N LEU A 27 -5.70 -10.67 6.84
CA LEU A 27 -5.98 -10.05 5.54
C LEU A 27 -7.45 -10.17 5.14
N GLN A 28 -8.04 -11.35 5.34
CA GLN A 28 -9.46 -11.56 5.08
C GLN A 28 -10.34 -10.69 5.98
N THR A 29 -10.00 -10.61 7.27
CA THR A 29 -10.70 -9.76 8.24
C THR A 29 -10.61 -8.29 7.86
N ALA A 30 -9.43 -7.81 7.46
CA ALA A 30 -9.22 -6.45 7.00
C ALA A 30 -10.04 -6.14 5.74
N THR A 31 -10.05 -7.05 4.75
CA THR A 31 -10.84 -6.89 3.52
C THR A 31 -12.34 -6.78 3.82
N TYR A 32 -12.84 -7.62 4.73
CA TYR A 32 -14.22 -7.57 5.18
C TYR A 32 -14.54 -6.23 5.87
N ARG A 33 -13.70 -5.77 6.80
CA ARG A 33 -13.88 -4.49 7.50
C ARG A 33 -13.84 -3.29 6.57
N ILE A 34 -12.97 -3.29 5.55
CA ILE A 34 -12.93 -2.24 4.53
C ILE A 34 -14.25 -2.24 3.74
N SER A 35 -14.77 -3.41 3.39
CA SER A 35 -16.05 -3.54 2.67
C SER A 35 -17.23 -3.05 3.53
N GLU A 36 -17.26 -3.37 4.82
CA GLU A 36 -18.27 -2.85 5.74
C GLU A 36 -18.16 -1.33 5.88
N ALA A 37 -16.95 -0.79 6.05
CA ALA A 37 -16.73 0.65 6.12
C ALA A 37 -17.20 1.36 4.84
N ALA A 38 -16.95 0.77 3.67
CA ALA A 38 -17.39 1.32 2.39
C ALA A 38 -18.92 1.35 2.25
N ASN A 39 -19.62 0.34 2.78
CA ASN A 39 -21.09 0.29 2.77
C ASN A 39 -21.73 1.21 3.81
N ALA A 40 -21.07 1.43 4.95
CA ALA A 40 -21.62 2.22 6.06
C ALA A 40 -21.29 3.72 5.97
N ALA A 41 -20.19 4.08 5.31
CA ALA A 41 -19.75 5.47 5.24
C ALA A 41 -20.70 6.33 4.41
N GLU A 42 -21.19 7.43 5.00
CA GLU A 42 -22.00 8.42 4.30
C GLU A 42 -21.13 9.33 3.42
N HIS A 43 -19.86 9.50 3.79
CA HIS A 43 -18.93 10.42 3.14
C HIS A 43 -17.54 9.80 2.93
N LEU A 44 -16.91 10.10 1.79
CA LEU A 44 -15.58 9.60 1.42
C LEU A 44 -14.49 9.87 2.48
N PRO A 45 -14.41 11.04 3.14
CA PRO A 45 -13.39 11.27 4.17
C PRO A 45 -13.49 10.34 5.38
N GLU A 46 -14.66 9.80 5.68
CA GLU A 46 -14.85 8.82 6.76
C GLU A 46 -14.35 7.45 6.32
N LEU A 47 -14.70 7.04 5.10
CA LEU A 47 -14.20 5.82 4.49
C LEU A 47 -12.67 5.81 4.44
N PHE A 48 -12.04 6.89 3.99
CA PHE A 48 -10.58 6.97 3.88
C PHE A 48 -9.88 6.86 5.25
N ARG A 49 -10.46 7.49 6.29
CA ARG A 49 -9.98 7.32 7.67
C ARG A 49 -10.11 5.87 8.16
N ALA A 50 -11.22 5.21 7.87
CA ALA A 50 -11.44 3.81 8.24
C ALA A 50 -10.46 2.88 7.52
N ILE A 51 -10.25 3.07 6.21
CA ILE A 51 -9.27 2.33 5.41
C ILE A 51 -7.87 2.48 6.00
N HIS A 52 -7.45 3.72 6.28
CA HIS A 52 -6.14 3.98 6.89
C HIS A 52 -6.02 3.24 8.24
N GLY A 53 -7.01 3.35 9.13
CA GLY A 53 -6.99 2.65 10.42
C GLY A 53 -6.82 1.13 10.28
N ILE A 54 -7.53 0.51 9.33
CA ILE A 54 -7.44 -0.93 9.07
C ILE A 54 -6.07 -1.32 8.49
N ILE A 55 -5.52 -0.53 7.56
CA ILE A 55 -4.20 -0.78 6.97
C ILE A 55 -3.10 -0.65 8.03
N SER A 56 -3.22 0.32 8.94
CA SER A 56 -2.26 0.54 10.04
C SER A 56 -2.19 -0.61 11.04
N GLU A 57 -3.19 -1.50 11.08
CA GLU A 57 -3.14 -2.74 11.87
C GLU A 57 -2.35 -3.86 11.17
N LEU A 58 -2.19 -3.77 9.85
CA LEU A 58 -1.51 -4.77 9.03
C LEU A 58 -0.04 -4.42 8.76
N MET A 59 0.26 -3.13 8.62
CA MET A 59 1.60 -2.65 8.29
C MET A 59 1.86 -1.25 8.86
N PRO A 60 3.13 -0.82 9.00
CA PRO A 60 3.45 0.53 9.45
C PRO A 60 3.07 1.60 8.41
N ALA A 61 1.84 2.06 8.44
CA ALA A 61 1.27 3.02 7.48
C ALA A 61 1.18 4.45 8.05
N ARG A 62 2.21 4.92 8.78
CA ARG A 62 2.19 6.26 9.41
C ARG A 62 1.99 7.40 8.41
N ASN A 63 2.44 7.19 7.17
CA ASN A 63 2.21 8.10 6.06
C ASN A 63 1.35 7.37 5.02
N LEU A 64 0.15 7.86 4.80
CA LEU A 64 -0.82 7.29 3.87
C LEU A 64 -1.67 8.40 3.26
N TYR A 65 -1.79 8.40 1.94
CA TYR A 65 -2.65 9.32 1.22
C TYR A 65 -3.41 8.63 0.09
N ILE A 66 -4.49 9.28 -0.35
CA ILE A 66 -5.29 8.85 -1.49
C ILE A 66 -5.32 10.00 -2.48
N ALA A 67 -4.88 9.72 -3.70
CA ALA A 67 -4.96 10.64 -4.83
C ALA A 67 -6.08 10.19 -5.77
N LEU A 68 -6.96 11.11 -6.18
CA LEU A 68 -8.05 10.84 -7.12
C LEU A 68 -7.89 11.71 -8.36
N TYR A 69 -8.01 11.08 -9.52
CA TYR A 69 -7.93 11.75 -10.82
C TYR A 69 -9.33 12.00 -11.39
N ASP A 70 -9.64 13.27 -11.59
CA ASP A 70 -10.80 13.72 -12.33
C ASP A 70 -10.42 13.87 -13.81
N ALA A 71 -10.91 12.95 -14.64
CA ALA A 71 -10.62 12.93 -16.07
C ALA A 71 -11.35 14.05 -16.85
N GLU A 72 -12.45 14.59 -16.32
CA GLU A 72 -13.20 15.68 -16.95
C GLU A 72 -12.49 17.02 -16.69
N ALA A 73 -12.09 17.26 -15.44
CA ALA A 73 -11.32 18.45 -15.08
C ALA A 73 -9.83 18.36 -15.47
N GLY A 74 -9.30 17.14 -15.67
CA GLY A 74 -7.87 16.89 -15.90
C GLY A 74 -7.01 17.19 -14.67
N LEU A 75 -7.56 16.98 -13.47
CA LEU A 75 -6.93 17.33 -12.20
C LEU A 75 -6.75 16.11 -11.30
N LEU A 76 -5.57 16.00 -10.72
CA LEU A 76 -5.26 15.12 -9.60
C LEU A 76 -5.49 15.87 -8.29
N SER A 77 -6.24 15.26 -7.38
CA SER A 77 -6.58 15.80 -6.07
C SER A 77 -6.21 14.82 -4.97
N PHE A 78 -6.03 15.33 -3.75
CA PHE A 78 -5.59 14.54 -2.58
C PHE A 78 -6.64 14.63 -1.46
N PRO A 79 -7.82 14.00 -1.64
CA PRO A 79 -8.91 14.10 -0.65
C PRO A 79 -8.59 13.44 0.70
N TYR A 80 -7.51 12.66 0.78
CA TYR A 80 -7.00 12.12 2.02
C TYR A 80 -5.47 12.21 2.03
N TRP A 81 -4.91 12.79 3.10
CA TRP A 81 -3.48 12.97 3.25
C TRP A 81 -3.10 12.93 4.73
N VAL A 82 -2.28 11.95 5.08
CA VAL A 82 -1.58 11.88 6.36
C VAL A 82 -0.12 11.64 6.05
N ASP A 83 0.73 12.62 6.34
CA ASP A 83 2.18 12.54 6.15
C ASP A 83 2.89 13.34 7.25
N GLU A 84 4.05 12.85 7.69
CA GLU A 84 4.84 13.41 8.78
C GLU A 84 5.76 14.55 8.33
N HIS A 85 6.04 14.67 7.03
CA HIS A 85 7.03 15.57 6.45
C HIS A 85 6.36 16.69 5.63
N ASP A 86 5.41 16.35 4.77
CA ASP A 86 4.85 17.25 3.78
C ASP A 86 3.35 17.54 4.02
N PRO A 87 2.88 18.79 3.81
CA PRO A 87 1.45 19.10 3.77
C PRO A 87 0.80 18.56 2.48
N PRO A 88 -0.54 18.39 2.43
CA PRO A 88 -1.23 17.95 1.23
C PRO A 88 -0.98 18.93 0.06
N PRO A 89 -0.61 18.44 -1.13
CA PRO A 89 -0.53 19.26 -2.32
C PRO A 89 -1.89 19.85 -2.71
N ALA A 90 -1.89 21.05 -3.30
CA ALA A 90 -3.07 21.55 -4.00
C ALA A 90 -3.40 20.66 -5.19
N ALA A 91 -4.68 20.63 -5.61
CA ALA A 91 -5.07 19.91 -6.82
C ALA A 91 -4.33 20.50 -8.03
N HIS A 92 -3.77 19.62 -8.86
CA HIS A 92 -2.92 20.01 -9.99
C HIS A 92 -3.16 19.12 -11.20
N LYS A 93 -2.69 19.56 -12.38
CA LYS A 93 -2.69 18.71 -13.57
C LYS A 93 -1.67 17.59 -13.39
N LEU A 94 -1.88 16.45 -14.04
CA LEU A 94 -0.94 15.33 -13.98
C LEU A 94 0.50 15.78 -14.28
N GLU A 95 1.38 15.52 -13.33
CA GLU A 95 2.82 15.67 -13.49
C GLU A 95 3.42 14.30 -13.87
N ARG A 96 4.66 14.06 -13.46
CA ARG A 96 5.35 12.78 -13.70
C ARG A 96 5.82 12.16 -12.39
N GLY A 97 5.11 12.32 -11.29
CA GLY A 97 5.46 11.65 -10.03
C GLY A 97 5.23 10.14 -10.06
N LEU A 98 5.58 9.47 -8.96
CA LEU A 98 5.28 8.04 -8.76
C LEU A 98 3.76 7.77 -8.76
N THR A 99 2.97 8.70 -8.22
CA THR A 99 1.51 8.63 -8.25
C THR A 99 0.99 8.61 -9.68
N GLU A 100 1.45 9.52 -10.53
CA GLU A 100 1.08 9.56 -11.95
C GLU A 100 1.62 8.37 -12.74
N TYR A 101 2.79 7.86 -12.37
CA TYR A 101 3.31 6.61 -12.94
C TYR A 101 2.35 5.44 -12.68
N VAL A 102 1.87 5.27 -11.44
CA VAL A 102 0.89 4.22 -11.10
C VAL A 102 -0.45 4.48 -11.78
N LEU A 103 -0.91 5.74 -11.85
CA LEU A 103 -2.14 6.10 -12.55
C LEU A 103 -2.07 5.73 -14.05
N ARG A 104 -0.96 6.06 -14.71
CA ARG A 104 -0.71 5.80 -16.14
C ARG A 104 -0.56 4.32 -16.46
N THR A 105 0.17 3.58 -15.64
CA THR A 105 0.42 2.14 -15.86
C THR A 105 -0.73 1.26 -15.39
N GLY A 106 -1.51 1.73 -14.41
CA GLY A 106 -2.55 0.94 -13.76
C GLY A 106 -2.01 -0.29 -13.03
N GLN A 107 -0.72 -0.30 -12.68
CA GLN A 107 -0.04 -1.38 -11.97
C GLN A 107 0.41 -0.93 -10.58
N PRO A 108 0.32 -1.79 -9.56
CA PRO A 108 0.91 -1.49 -8.26
C PRO A 108 2.43 -1.36 -8.38
N LEU A 109 3.01 -0.48 -7.57
CA LEU A 109 4.44 -0.22 -7.54
C LEU A 109 4.92 -0.16 -6.10
N LEU A 110 5.90 -1.00 -5.75
CA LEU A 110 6.77 -0.79 -4.61
C LEU A 110 8.05 -0.12 -5.12
N ALA A 111 8.23 1.14 -4.78
CA ALA A 111 9.40 1.94 -5.11
C ALA A 111 10.30 2.08 -3.89
N THR A 112 11.40 1.32 -3.90
CA THR A 112 12.58 1.62 -3.08
C THR A 112 13.37 2.78 -3.71
N PRO A 113 14.38 3.36 -3.05
CA PRO A 113 15.13 4.48 -3.61
C PRO A 113 15.80 4.11 -4.93
N GLN A 114 16.30 2.87 -5.03
CA GLN A 114 16.90 2.36 -6.27
C GLN A 114 15.88 2.23 -7.40
N VAL A 115 14.66 1.77 -7.10
CA VAL A 115 13.59 1.66 -8.10
C VAL A 115 13.16 3.06 -8.57
N HIS A 116 13.03 4.01 -7.65
CA HIS A 116 12.69 5.40 -7.99
C HIS A 116 13.78 6.05 -8.86
N GLU A 117 15.06 5.94 -8.46
CA GLU A 117 16.19 6.42 -9.25
C GLU A 117 16.23 5.84 -10.66
N ASP A 118 15.92 4.54 -10.81
CA ASP A 118 15.84 3.88 -12.11
C ASP A 118 14.68 4.40 -12.97
N LEU A 119 13.51 4.66 -12.38
CA LEU A 119 12.38 5.28 -13.08
C LEU A 119 12.71 6.70 -13.53
N VAL A 120 13.40 7.47 -12.69
CA VAL A 120 13.89 8.82 -13.03
C VAL A 120 14.88 8.76 -14.18
N ARG A 121 15.85 7.86 -14.14
CA ARG A 121 16.85 7.68 -15.21
C ARG A 121 16.21 7.33 -16.55
N ARG A 122 15.09 6.60 -16.53
CA ARG A 122 14.32 6.22 -17.73
C ARG A 122 13.35 7.31 -18.21
N GLY A 123 13.20 8.40 -17.46
CA GLY A 123 12.23 9.47 -17.74
C GLY A 123 10.78 9.03 -17.54
N GLU A 124 10.56 8.00 -16.72
CA GLU A 124 9.23 7.45 -16.41
C GLU A 124 8.58 8.14 -15.20
N ALA A 125 9.39 8.68 -14.29
CA ALA A 125 8.96 9.48 -13.16
C ALA A 125 9.97 10.59 -12.81
N ASP A 126 9.54 11.61 -12.08
CA ASP A 126 10.35 12.68 -11.51
C ASP A 126 10.43 12.51 -9.98
N LEU A 127 11.41 13.15 -9.35
CA LEU A 127 11.49 13.26 -7.90
C LEU A 127 10.65 14.45 -7.44
N ILE A 128 9.51 14.17 -6.80
CA ILE A 128 8.57 15.18 -6.30
C ILE A 128 8.33 14.90 -4.81
N GLY A 129 8.43 15.93 -3.98
CA GLY A 129 8.29 15.84 -2.52
C GLY A 129 9.55 15.34 -1.81
N ALA A 130 9.43 15.02 -0.52
CA ALA A 130 10.52 14.44 0.26
C ALA A 130 10.84 13.00 -0.21
N PRO A 131 12.14 12.63 -0.35
CA PRO A 131 12.51 11.27 -0.70
C PRO A 131 12.14 10.31 0.44
N SER A 132 11.21 9.40 0.19
CA SER A 132 10.85 8.31 1.10
C SER A 132 11.82 7.13 0.98
N LEU A 133 11.98 6.36 2.05
CA LEU A 133 12.79 5.14 2.03
C LEU A 133 12.09 4.00 1.30
N ASP A 134 10.81 3.77 1.56
CA ASP A 134 9.96 2.88 0.76
C ASP A 134 8.64 3.61 0.47
N TRP A 135 8.20 3.50 -0.78
CA TRP A 135 6.93 4.02 -1.27
C TRP A 135 6.14 2.89 -1.92
N ILE A 136 4.88 2.69 -1.54
CA ILE A 136 4.00 1.73 -2.19
C ILE A 136 2.73 2.42 -2.66
N GLY A 137 2.45 2.31 -3.96
CA GLY A 137 1.24 2.82 -4.58
C GLY A 137 0.44 1.69 -5.21
N VAL A 138 -0.85 1.64 -4.90
CA VAL A 138 -1.79 0.68 -5.50
C VAL A 138 -2.87 1.43 -6.28
N PRO A 139 -3.14 1.03 -7.54
CA PRO A 139 -4.14 1.70 -8.38
C PRO A 139 -5.55 1.42 -7.86
N LEU A 140 -6.32 2.50 -7.68
CA LEU A 140 -7.76 2.42 -7.45
C LEU A 140 -8.46 2.32 -8.80
N LYS A 141 -9.17 1.22 -9.05
CA LYS A 141 -9.80 0.94 -10.34
C LYS A 141 -11.31 0.98 -10.23
N ALA A 142 -11.95 1.62 -11.20
CA ALA A 142 -13.39 1.54 -11.43
C ALA A 142 -13.62 1.12 -12.87
N HIS A 143 -14.24 -0.06 -13.05
CA HIS A 143 -14.29 -0.76 -14.34
C HIS A 143 -12.87 -0.89 -14.94
N ASP A 144 -12.69 -0.51 -16.21
CA ASP A 144 -11.41 -0.61 -16.92
C ASP A 144 -10.53 0.65 -16.79
N ARG A 145 -10.82 1.54 -15.82
CA ARG A 145 -10.08 2.80 -15.63
C ARG A 145 -9.46 2.89 -14.24
N THR A 146 -8.21 3.36 -14.19
CA THR A 146 -7.59 3.80 -12.94
C THR A 146 -8.11 5.19 -12.60
N ILE A 147 -8.82 5.31 -11.48
CA ILE A 147 -9.44 6.56 -11.02
C ILE A 147 -8.62 7.26 -9.93
N GLY A 148 -7.58 6.61 -9.42
CA GLY A 148 -6.77 7.15 -8.35
C GLY A 148 -5.71 6.16 -7.89
N VAL A 149 -5.02 6.53 -6.82
CA VAL A 149 -3.96 5.73 -6.21
C VAL A 149 -4.09 5.85 -4.70
N LEU A 150 -4.03 4.70 -4.01
CA LEU A 150 -3.81 4.64 -2.57
C LEU A 150 -2.31 4.43 -2.34
N VAL A 151 -1.71 5.26 -1.50
CA VAL A 151 -0.27 5.28 -1.28
C VAL A 151 0.03 5.13 0.19
N ALA A 152 1.00 4.29 0.54
CA ALA A 152 1.66 4.31 1.84
C ALA A 152 3.16 4.56 1.64
N GLN A 153 3.78 5.27 2.57
CA GLN A 153 5.22 5.55 2.52
C GLN A 153 5.85 5.56 3.91
N THR A 154 7.16 5.31 3.95
CA THR A 154 7.94 5.39 5.19
C THR A 154 9.25 6.13 4.95
N TYR A 155 9.61 6.94 5.94
CA TYR A 155 10.90 7.62 6.04
C TYR A 155 11.79 6.99 7.13
N THR A 156 11.26 6.00 7.86
CA THR A 156 11.93 5.42 9.03
C THR A 156 12.86 4.28 8.61
N GLU A 157 14.14 4.40 8.95
CA GLU A 157 15.11 3.33 8.76
C GLU A 157 14.69 2.05 9.52
N GLY A 158 14.84 0.90 8.87
CA GLY A 158 14.45 -0.40 9.42
C GLY A 158 12.98 -0.79 9.20
N ILE A 159 12.16 0.08 8.60
CA ILE A 159 10.83 -0.29 8.10
C ILE A 159 10.91 -0.44 6.58
N ARG A 160 10.65 -1.65 6.09
CA ARG A 160 10.59 -1.98 4.66
C ARG A 160 9.27 -2.66 4.34
N PHE A 161 8.63 -2.27 3.23
CA PHE A 161 7.35 -2.84 2.82
C PHE A 161 7.49 -4.12 1.98
N GLY A 162 8.69 -4.39 1.47
CA GLY A 162 8.99 -5.60 0.71
C GLY A 162 9.54 -6.77 1.53
N GLU A 163 9.70 -6.61 2.85
CA GLU A 163 10.24 -7.61 3.77
C GLU A 163 9.16 -8.30 4.61
#